data_AF-A0A4R6JUC5-F1
#
_entry.id   AF-A0A4R6JUC5-F1
#
_cell.length_a   1.000
_cell.length_b   1.000
_cell.length_c   1.000
_cell.angle_alpha   90.00
_cell.angle_beta   90.00
_cell.angle_gamma   90.00
#
_symmetry.space_group_name_H-M   'P 1'
#
loop_
_entity.id
_entity.type
_entity.pdbx_description
1 polymer ?
#
loop_
_entity_poly.entity_id
_entity_poly.type
_entity_poly.pdbx_seq_one_letter_code
_entity_poly.pdbx_strand_id
1 'polypeptide(L)'
;MLSGGDTLPGRPLGDHRPAWAATAPSWLDRVLLALNVIVHGGNPERVIADLDLRNVAGVAARFAGFLRDFSRLPPPPGLPSVRALQRCQADEVRPWPRRHL
;
A
#
# COMPACT_ATOMS: atom_id res chain seq x y z
N MET A 1 -44.46 -16.49 -5.69
CA MET A 1 -44.16 -17.34 -4.52
C MET A 1 -42.79 -17.94 -4.77
N LEU A 2 -41.75 -17.26 -4.27
CA LEU A 2 -40.34 -17.67 -4.36
C LEU A 2 -39.97 -18.26 -3.00
N SER A 3 -39.52 -19.52 -2.94
CA SER A 3 -38.89 -20.07 -1.74
C SER A 3 -38.01 -21.28 -2.08
N GLY A 4 -36.82 -21.28 -1.50
CA GLY A 4 -35.82 -22.35 -1.52
C GLY A 4 -34.79 -22.15 -2.64
N GLY A 5 -33.54 -21.79 -2.42
CA GLY A 5 -32.74 -21.80 -1.20
C GLY A 5 -31.29 -22.09 -1.58
N ASP A 6 -30.73 -21.35 -2.55
CA ASP A 6 -29.32 -21.47 -2.91
C ASP A 6 -28.47 -20.59 -1.99
N THR A 7 -28.32 -21.08 -0.76
CA THR A 7 -27.16 -20.78 0.06
C THR A 7 -25.95 -21.24 -0.74
N LEU A 8 -25.22 -20.32 -1.37
CA LEU A 8 -23.91 -20.63 -1.94
C LEU A 8 -23.05 -21.24 -0.82
N PRO A 9 -22.73 -22.54 -0.86
CA PRO A 9 -21.92 -23.14 0.18
C PRO A 9 -20.54 -22.51 0.12
N GLY A 10 -20.05 -22.08 1.28
CA GLY A 10 -18.73 -21.51 1.49
C GLY A 10 -17.66 -22.39 0.86
N ARG A 11 -17.33 -22.10 -0.40
CA ARG A 11 -16.17 -22.66 -1.07
C ARG A 11 -14.98 -22.22 -0.23
N PRO A 12 -14.24 -23.12 0.43
CA PRO A 12 -12.97 -22.71 1.02
C PRO A 12 -12.17 -22.09 -0.11
N LEU A 13 -11.67 -20.86 0.09
CA LEU A 13 -10.59 -20.39 -0.77
C LEU A 13 -9.50 -21.45 -0.62
N GLY A 14 -9.41 -22.39 -1.56
CA GLY A 14 -8.27 -23.28 -1.64
C GLY A 14 -7.02 -22.42 -1.64
N ASP A 15 -5.87 -22.97 -1.31
CA ASP A 15 -4.61 -22.24 -1.43
C ASP A 15 -4.21 -22.11 -2.92
N HIS A 16 -5.09 -21.53 -3.74
CA HIS A 16 -4.86 -21.21 -5.14
C HIS A 16 -4.09 -19.90 -5.22
N ARG A 17 -2.98 -19.83 -4.48
CA ARG A 17 -2.01 -18.78 -4.68
C ARG A 17 -1.25 -19.08 -5.97
N PRO A 18 -1.16 -18.11 -6.90
CA PRO A 18 -0.36 -18.31 -8.09
C PRO A 18 1.10 -18.53 -7.70
N ALA A 19 1.85 -19.28 -8.50
CA ALA A 19 3.25 -19.63 -8.20
C ALA A 19 4.18 -18.41 -8.01
N TRP A 20 3.75 -17.22 -8.46
CA TRP A 20 4.47 -15.96 -8.30
C TRP A 20 4.01 -15.12 -7.09
N ALA A 21 3.03 -15.58 -6.31
CA ALA A 21 2.61 -14.87 -5.11
C ALA A 21 3.69 -14.97 -4.02
N ALA A 22 4.17 -13.82 -3.57
CA ALA A 22 5.04 -13.73 -2.40
C ALA A 22 4.20 -13.47 -1.14
N THR A 23 4.67 -13.98 0.00
CA THR A 23 4.12 -13.60 1.32
C THR A 23 4.98 -12.51 1.91
N ALA A 24 4.39 -11.35 2.18
CA ALA A 24 5.06 -10.27 2.88
C ALA A 24 5.09 -10.52 4.41
N PRO A 25 6.03 -9.90 5.15
CA PRO A 25 5.93 -9.81 6.59
C PRO A 25 4.61 -9.14 7.00
N SER A 26 3.98 -9.62 8.08
CA SER A 26 2.68 -9.12 8.55
C SER A 26 2.65 -7.63 8.90
N TRP A 27 3.81 -7.04 9.22
CA TRP A 27 3.94 -5.61 9.50
C TRP A 27 3.89 -4.75 8.24
N LEU A 28 4.20 -5.31 7.05
CA LEU A 28 4.32 -4.52 5.82
C LEU A 28 2.97 -3.92 5.42
N ASP A 29 1.88 -4.67 5.54
CA ASP A 29 0.54 -4.17 5.21
C ASP A 29 0.15 -2.95 6.05
N ARG A 30 0.56 -2.94 7.33
CA ARG A 30 0.33 -1.81 8.24
C ARG A 30 1.15 -0.59 7.84
N VAL A 31 2.40 -0.79 7.41
CA VAL A 31 3.23 0.29 6.88
C VAL A 31 2.64 0.85 5.59
N LEU A 32 2.19 0.00 4.65
CA LEU A 32 1.55 0.46 3.41
C LEU A 32 0.25 1.21 3.68
N LEU A 33 -0.54 0.75 4.66
CA LEU A 33 -1.72 1.47 5.12
C LEU A 33 -1.34 2.83 5.72
N ALA A 34 -0.29 2.90 6.54
CA ALA A 34 0.20 4.16 7.13
C ALA A 34 0.60 5.19 6.06
N LEU A 35 1.25 4.75 4.98
CA LEU A 35 1.58 5.62 3.85
C LEU A 35 0.33 6.20 3.20
N ASN A 36 -0.72 5.39 3.05
CA ASN A 36 -1.99 5.88 2.51
C ASN A 36 -2.68 6.88 3.46
N VAL A 37 -2.57 6.65 4.77
CA VAL A 37 -3.05 7.59 5.79
C VAL A 37 -2.32 8.93 5.67
N ILE A 38 -0.99 8.92 5.47
CA ILE A 38 -0.19 10.14 5.24
C ILE A 38 -0.69 10.89 4.00
N VAL A 39 -0.86 10.19 2.87
CA VAL A 39 -1.34 10.77 1.61
C VAL A 39 -2.70 11.47 1.76
N HIS A 40 -3.55 10.99 2.67
CA HIS A 40 -4.87 11.57 2.93
C HIS A 40 -4.90 12.52 4.13
N GLY A 41 -3.74 12.90 4.68
CA GLY A 41 -3.63 13.87 5.78
C GLY A 41 -4.02 13.35 7.16
N GLY A 42 -4.09 12.02 7.34
CA GLY A 42 -4.38 11.40 8.63
C GLY A 42 -3.15 11.19 9.51
N ASN A 43 -3.38 10.57 10.69
CA ASN A 43 -2.33 10.22 11.66
C ASN A 43 -1.86 8.77 11.43
N PRO A 44 -0.67 8.54 10.83
CA PRO A 44 -0.15 7.19 10.59
C PRO A 44 0.24 6.44 11.86
N GLU A 45 0.61 7.13 12.94
CA GLU A 45 1.10 6.52 14.18
C GLU A 45 0.05 5.59 14.82
N ARG A 46 -1.25 5.83 14.58
CA ARG A 46 -2.35 4.94 15.02
C ARG A 46 -2.29 3.53 14.42
N VAL A 47 -1.70 3.38 13.23
CA VAL A 47 -1.62 2.08 12.54
C VAL A 47 -0.26 1.40 12.67
N ILE A 48 0.78 2.10 13.16
CA ILE A 48 2.15 1.58 13.34
C ILE A 48 2.66 1.66 14.78
N ALA A 49 1.77 1.85 15.77
CA ALA A 49 2.13 2.20 17.15
C ALA A 49 3.13 1.24 17.84
N ASP A 50 3.13 -0.04 17.47
CA ASP A 50 3.98 -1.12 17.99
C ASP A 50 5.19 -1.43 17.08
N LEU A 51 5.37 -0.68 15.98
CA LEU A 51 6.51 -0.83 15.08
C LEU A 51 7.62 0.17 15.42
N ASP A 52 8.86 -0.21 15.15
CA ASP A 52 10.00 0.70 15.25
C ASP A 52 9.83 1.87 14.25
N LEU A 53 9.63 3.07 14.78
CA LEU A 53 9.36 4.27 13.99
C LEU A 53 10.47 4.60 13.00
N ARG A 54 11.74 4.34 13.35
CA ARG A 54 12.89 4.61 12.48
C ARG A 54 12.90 3.67 11.28
N ASN A 55 12.56 2.40 11.49
CA ASN A 55 12.41 1.43 10.41
C ASN A 55 11.24 1.80 9.49
N VAL A 56 10.10 2.21 10.06
CA VAL A 56 8.95 2.66 9.25
C VAL A 56 9.30 3.92 8.45
N ALA A 57 9.96 4.90 9.05
CA ALA A 57 10.44 6.10 8.37
C ALA A 57 11.44 5.77 7.24
N GLY A 58 12.33 4.79 7.46
CA GLY A 58 13.23 4.26 6.44
C GLY A 58 12.49 3.66 5.24
N VAL A 59 11.48 2.82 5.50
CA VAL A 59 10.62 2.24 4.44
C VAL A 59 9.86 3.35 3.71
N ALA A 60 9.26 4.30 4.43
CA ALA A 60 8.53 5.43 3.84
C ALA A 60 9.42 6.28 2.92
N ALA A 61 10.64 6.59 3.36
CA ALA A 61 11.61 7.32 2.55
C ALA A 61 11.98 6.58 1.26
N ARG A 62 12.23 5.26 1.35
CA ARG A 62 12.55 4.42 0.19
C ARG A 62 11.35 4.29 -0.76
N PHE A 63 10.15 4.14 -0.22
CA PHE A 63 8.93 4.04 -1.01
C PHE A 63 8.61 5.33 -1.76
N ALA A 64 8.71 6.49 -1.09
CA ALA A 64 8.57 7.79 -1.74
C ALA A 64 9.63 7.98 -2.85
N GLY A 65 10.87 7.56 -2.62
CA GLY A 65 11.93 7.57 -3.63
C GLY A 65 11.60 6.68 -4.83
N PHE A 66 11.15 5.45 -4.58
CA PHE A 66 10.71 4.50 -5.61
C PHE A 66 9.59 5.08 -6.48
N LEU A 67 8.52 5.59 -5.88
CA LEU A 67 7.41 6.20 -6.61
C LEU A 67 7.86 7.43 -7.41
N ARG A 68 8.71 8.28 -6.82
CA ARG A 68 9.24 9.46 -7.50
C ARG A 68 10.05 9.07 -8.73
N ASP A 69 10.87 8.04 -8.64
CA ASP A 69 11.69 7.59 -9.76
C ASP A 69 10.84 6.98 -10.88
N PHE A 70 9.91 6.07 -10.52
CA PHE A 70 9.00 5.45 -11.47
C PHE A 70 8.03 6.45 -12.13
N SER A 71 7.69 7.55 -11.47
CA SER A 71 6.84 8.60 -12.04
C SER A 71 7.46 9.29 -13.27
N ARG A 72 8.77 9.14 -13.50
CA ARG A 72 9.49 9.72 -14.64
C ARG A 72 9.45 8.85 -15.89
N LEU A 73 9.06 7.58 -15.74
CA LEU A 73 8.92 6.66 -16.86
C LEU A 73 7.69 7.00 -17.71
N PRO A 74 7.66 6.61 -18.99
CA PRO A 74 6.44 6.71 -19.80
C PRO A 74 5.25 6.03 -19.12
N PRO A 75 4.01 6.55 -19.27
CA PRO A 75 2.82 5.87 -18.81
C PRO A 75 2.70 4.49 -19.48
N PRO A 76 2.42 3.42 -18.73
CA PRO A 76 2.20 2.12 -19.33
C PRO A 76 0.88 2.08 -20.12
N PRO A 77 0.76 1.21 -21.14
CA PRO A 77 -0.48 1.03 -21.89
C PRO A 77 -1.67 0.72 -20.96
N GLY A 78 -2.79 1.40 -21.17
CA GLY A 78 -4.01 1.22 -20.38
C GLY A 78 -4.03 1.92 -19.01
N LEU A 79 -2.95 2.57 -18.59
CA LEU A 79 -2.85 3.23 -17.28
C LEU A 79 -2.23 4.65 -17.38
N PRO A 80 -2.85 5.59 -18.11
CA PRO A 80 -2.25 6.90 -18.39
C PRO A 80 -2.03 7.78 -17.15
N SER A 81 -2.85 7.61 -16.10
CA SER A 81 -2.80 8.42 -14.88
C SER A 81 -1.80 7.92 -13.84
N VAL A 82 -1.21 6.72 -14.01
CA VAL A 82 -0.41 6.09 -12.95
C VAL A 82 0.82 6.92 -12.58
N ARG A 83 1.43 7.62 -13.54
CA ARG A 83 2.62 8.46 -13.29
C ARG A 83 2.28 9.70 -12.48
N ALA A 84 1.16 10.33 -12.78
CA ALA A 84 0.66 11.46 -11.99
C ALA A 84 0.31 11.01 -10.56
N LEU A 85 -0.35 9.86 -10.41
CA LEU A 85 -0.64 9.27 -9.11
C LEU A 85 0.64 8.96 -8.32
N GLN A 86 1.63 8.31 -8.95
CA GLN A 86 2.92 7.99 -8.32
C GLN A 86 3.65 9.25 -7.86
N ARG A 87 3.66 10.31 -8.67
CA ARG A 87 4.24 11.60 -8.27
C ARG A 87 3.50 12.21 -7.09
N CYS A 88 2.18 12.25 -7.12
CA CYS A 88 1.35 12.80 -6.04
C CYS A 88 1.63 12.07 -4.72
N GLN A 89 1.57 10.74 -4.72
CA GLN A 89 1.85 9.94 -3.52
C GLN A 89 3.30 10.16 -3.00
N ALA A 90 4.29 10.24 -3.89
CA ALA A 90 5.67 10.49 -3.49
C ALA A 90 5.82 11.86 -2.81
N ASP A 91 5.16 12.88 -3.35
CA ASP A 91 5.25 14.26 -2.87
C ASP A 91 4.57 14.42 -1.50
N GLU A 92 3.45 13.74 -1.27
CA GLU A 92 2.74 13.73 0.02
C GLU A 92 3.45 12.89 1.08
N VAL A 93 4.05 11.75 0.73
CA VAL A 93 4.75 10.90 1.70
C VAL A 93 6.08 11.50 2.13
N ARG A 94 6.83 12.12 1.23
CA ARG A 94 8.22 12.57 1.43
C ARG A 94 8.47 13.43 2.69
N PRO A 95 7.58 14.35 3.12
CA PRO A 95 7.82 15.19 4.30
C PRO A 95 7.83 14.42 5.62
N TRP A 96 7.01 13.36 5.75
CA TRP A 96 6.86 12.62 7.00
C TRP A 96 8.17 11.97 7.46
N PRO A 97 8.87 11.12 6.69
CA PRO A 97 10.09 10.47 7.17
C PRO A 97 11.22 11.47 7.47
N ARG A 98 11.24 12.67 6.87
CA ARG A 98 12.23 13.72 7.21
C ARG A 98 12.11 14.24 8.64
N ARG A 99 10.95 14.07 9.27
CA ARG A 99 10.71 14.44 10.68
C ARG A 99 11.08 13.32 11.66
N HIS A 100 11.32 12.11 11.16
CA HIS A 100 11.43 10.89 11.96
C HIS A 100 12.70 10.06 11.65
N LEU A 101 13.62 10.61 10.85
CA LEU A 101 14.97 10.07 10.58
C LEU A 101 16.02 10.98 11.20
#